data_AF-A0A5K0VDX0-F1
#
_entry.id   AF-A0A5K0VDX0-F1
#
_cell.length_a   1.000
_cell.length_b   1.000
_cell.length_c   1.000
_cell.angle_alpha   90.00
_cell.angle_beta   90.00
_cell.angle_gamma   90.00
#
_symmetry.space_group_name_H-M   'P 1'
#
loop_
_entity.id
_entity.type
_entity.pdbx_description
1 polymer ?
#
loop_
_entity_poly.entity_id
_entity_poly.type
_entity_poly.pdbx_seq_one_letter_code
_entity_poly.pdbx_strand_id
1 'polypeptide(L)'
;YVKSRNDKQLMSKKYENTTTNCDPEAKGSNGLPIVPCGLIAWSLFNDTYGFSINSKSLEVNKKDISWKSDRDHKFGKDVYPKNFQNGGLIGGAKLNESIP
;
A
#
# COMPACT_ATOMS: atom_id res chain seq x y z
N TYR A 1 -13.43 -4.70 -7.10
CA TYR A 1 -12.65 -4.43 -5.87
C TYR A 1 -11.75 -5.59 -5.45
N VAL A 2 -12.26 -6.75 -5.02
CA VAL A 2 -11.45 -7.87 -4.44
C VAL A 2 -10.27 -8.33 -5.31
N LYS A 3 -10.41 -8.31 -6.64
CA LYS A 3 -9.35 -8.70 -7.58
C LYS A 3 -8.39 -7.57 -7.96
N SER A 4 -8.64 -6.35 -7.48
CA SER A 4 -7.91 -5.14 -7.91
C SER A 4 -6.62 -4.96 -7.11
N ARG A 5 -5.67 -5.85 -7.40
CA ARG A 5 -4.28 -5.88 -6.89
C ARG A 5 -3.43 -6.80 -7.77
N ASN A 6 -2.11 -6.71 -7.67
CA ASN A 6 -1.21 -7.66 -8.33
C ASN A 6 -0.20 -8.28 -7.36
N ASP A 7 -0.37 -9.56 -7.05
CA ASP A 7 0.45 -10.24 -6.04
C ASP A 7 1.93 -10.39 -6.47
N LYS A 8 2.20 -10.50 -7.79
CA LYS A 8 3.59 -10.52 -8.27
C LYS A 8 4.28 -9.19 -8.05
N GLN A 9 3.59 -8.07 -8.34
CA GLN A 9 4.10 -6.73 -8.12
C GLN A 9 4.44 -6.49 -6.63
N LEU A 10 3.55 -6.94 -5.74
CA LEU A 10 3.69 -6.80 -4.29
C LEU A 10 4.82 -7.68 -3.71
N MET A 11 5.17 -8.77 -4.39
CA MET A 11 6.17 -9.74 -3.92
C MET A 11 7.61 -9.32 -4.26
N SER A 12 7.85 -8.65 -5.39
CA SER A 12 9.21 -8.31 -5.82
C SER A 12 9.26 -7.18 -6.83
N LYS A 13 10.26 -6.30 -6.67
CA LYS A 13 10.52 -5.16 -7.57
C LYS A 13 10.64 -5.55 -9.04
N LYS A 14 11.10 -6.77 -9.35
CA LYS A 14 11.22 -7.25 -10.74
C LYS A 14 9.89 -7.29 -11.49
N TYR A 15 8.76 -7.29 -10.77
CA TYR A 15 7.41 -7.31 -11.33
C TYR A 15 6.70 -5.96 -11.22
N GLU A 16 7.42 -4.85 -11.00
CA GLU A 16 6.82 -3.51 -10.87
C GLU A 16 5.89 -3.13 -12.05
N ASN A 17 6.24 -3.59 -13.26
CA ASN A 17 5.46 -3.37 -14.48
C ASN A 17 4.28 -4.34 -14.66
N THR A 18 4.12 -5.34 -13.79
CA THR A 18 3.05 -6.34 -13.88
C THR A 18 1.80 -5.82 -13.19
N THR A 19 0.91 -5.17 -13.94
CA THR A 19 -0.29 -4.50 -13.38
C THR A 19 -1.60 -5.16 -13.79
N THR A 20 -1.57 -6.40 -14.29
CA THR A 20 -2.79 -7.15 -14.64
C THR A 20 -3.75 -7.20 -13.43
N ASN A 21 -5.03 -6.93 -13.69
CA ASN A 21 -6.13 -6.80 -12.73
C ASN A 21 -6.15 -5.52 -11.88
N CYS A 22 -5.17 -4.62 -12.00
CA CYS A 22 -5.13 -3.40 -11.18
C CYS A 22 -5.99 -2.25 -11.71
N ASP A 23 -6.68 -2.40 -12.85
CA ASP A 23 -7.50 -1.32 -13.39
C ASP A 23 -8.60 -0.88 -12.41
N PRO A 24 -8.91 0.42 -12.35
CA PRO A 24 -8.32 1.51 -13.14
C PRO A 24 -6.94 1.99 -12.64
N GLU A 25 -6.58 1.71 -11.39
CA GLU A 25 -5.36 2.20 -10.72
C GLU A 25 -4.12 1.34 -11.05
N ALA A 26 -3.97 0.98 -12.32
CA ALA A 26 -2.83 0.24 -12.83
C ALA A 26 -1.63 1.16 -13.15
N LYS A 27 -1.92 2.35 -13.69
CA LYS A 27 -0.94 3.31 -14.18
C LYS A 27 -1.35 4.73 -13.81
N GLY A 28 -0.35 5.59 -13.55
CA GLY A 28 -0.57 7.00 -13.30
C GLY A 28 -0.90 7.77 -14.57
N SER A 29 -1.16 9.07 -14.44
CA SER A 29 -1.45 9.98 -15.55
C SER A 29 -0.31 10.08 -16.58
N ASN A 30 0.93 9.80 -16.17
CA ASN A 30 2.11 9.73 -17.03
C ASN A 30 2.28 8.38 -17.77
N GLY A 31 1.35 7.43 -17.59
CA GLY A 31 1.41 6.10 -18.18
C GLY A 31 2.40 5.12 -17.51
N LEU A 32 3.10 5.56 -16.45
CA LEU A 32 3.99 4.70 -15.67
C LEU A 32 3.18 3.85 -14.68
N PRO A 33 3.64 2.63 -14.33
CA PRO A 33 2.94 1.79 -13.37
C PRO A 33 2.87 2.46 -12.00
N ILE A 34 1.72 2.31 -11.35
CA ILE A 34 1.55 2.64 -9.95
C ILE A 34 2.08 1.45 -9.14
N VAL A 35 2.84 1.72 -8.09
CA VAL A 35 3.29 0.70 -7.12
C VAL A 35 2.91 1.19 -5.73
N PRO A 36 2.21 0.38 -4.92
CA PRO A 36 1.38 -0.77 -5.31
C PRO A 36 0.14 -0.37 -6.15
N CYS A 37 -0.18 -1.13 -7.20
CA CYS A 37 -1.34 -0.88 -8.06
C CYS A 37 -2.65 -1.46 -7.50
N GLY A 38 -3.76 -0.94 -8.00
CA GLY A 38 -5.10 -1.47 -7.76
C GLY A 38 -5.87 -0.76 -6.65
N LEU A 39 -7.20 -0.92 -6.71
CA LEU A 39 -8.15 -0.21 -5.84
C LEU A 39 -7.99 -0.59 -4.37
N ILE A 40 -7.48 -1.78 -4.04
CA ILE A 40 -7.24 -2.19 -2.65
C ILE A 40 -6.19 -1.30 -1.99
N ALA A 41 -5.06 -1.08 -2.68
CA ALA A 41 -4.03 -0.18 -2.18
C ALA A 41 -4.50 1.28 -2.28
N TRP A 42 -5.16 1.65 -3.37
CA TRP A 42 -5.64 3.03 -3.60
C TRP A 42 -6.58 3.54 -2.52
N SER A 43 -7.40 2.66 -1.95
CA SER A 43 -8.36 2.98 -0.90
C SER A 43 -7.80 2.72 0.51
N LEU A 44 -6.50 2.86 0.73
CA LEU A 44 -5.87 2.64 2.04
C LEU A 44 -6.50 3.55 3.11
N PHE A 45 -6.87 2.96 4.24
CA PHE A 45 -7.46 3.69 5.37
C PHE A 45 -6.49 4.76 5.91
N ASN A 46 -7.01 5.95 6.23
CA ASN A 46 -6.18 7.12 6.61
C ASN A 46 -6.52 7.70 7.99
N ASP A 47 -7.42 7.10 8.78
CA ASP A 47 -7.66 7.62 10.13
C ASP A 47 -6.59 7.09 11.10
N THR A 48 -6.40 7.82 12.20
CA THR A 48 -5.47 7.45 13.26
C THR A 48 -6.21 7.15 14.55
N TYR A 49 -5.95 5.98 15.13
CA TYR A 49 -6.49 5.60 16.43
C TYR A 49 -5.60 6.11 17.57
N GLY A 50 -6.25 6.65 18.61
CA GLY A 50 -5.63 6.98 19.90
C GLY A 50 -6.48 6.41 21.03
N PHE A 51 -5.83 5.92 22.08
CA PHE A 51 -6.52 5.29 23.22
C PHE A 51 -6.14 6.00 24.52
N SER A 52 -7.10 6.13 25.42
CA SER A 52 -6.88 6.69 26.74
C SER A 52 -7.71 5.99 27.80
N ILE A 53 -7.17 5.88 29.01
CA ILE A 53 -7.88 5.41 30.21
C ILE A 53 -7.67 6.46 31.29
N ASN A 54 -8.76 6.94 31.91
CA ASN A 54 -8.72 7.98 32.94
C ASN A 54 -7.89 9.20 32.51
N SER A 55 -8.09 9.67 31.27
CA SER A 55 -7.38 10.79 30.65
C SER A 55 -5.86 10.61 30.51
N LYS A 56 -5.33 9.39 30.69
CA LYS A 56 -3.94 9.05 30.41
C LYS A 56 -3.84 8.37 29.05
N SER A 57 -2.95 8.87 28.19
CA SER A 57 -2.69 8.29 26.88
C SER A 57 -2.07 6.90 27.02
N LEU A 58 -2.53 5.96 26.20
CA LEU A 58 -1.95 4.63 26.09
C LEU A 58 -1.08 4.56 24.83
N GLU A 59 0.16 4.15 24.99
CA GLU A 59 1.03 3.85 23.86
C GLU A 59 0.59 2.55 23.18
N VAL A 60 0.40 2.63 21.87
CA VAL A 60 0.04 1.47 21.04
C VAL A 60 1.23 1.06 20.20
N ASN A 61 1.65 -0.19 20.36
CA ASN A 61 2.66 -0.78 19.49
C ASN A 61 2.05 -1.09 18.11
N LYS A 62 2.59 -0.47 17.07
CA LYS A 62 2.18 -0.66 15.67
C LYS A 62 3.09 -1.62 14.89
N LYS A 63 4.06 -2.25 15.56
CA LYS A 63 4.99 -3.22 14.94
C LYS A 63 4.44 -4.63 15.01
N ASP A 64 4.80 -5.45 14.03
CA ASP A 64 4.47 -6.88 13.96
C ASP A 64 2.97 -7.23 14.02
N ILE A 65 2.11 -6.30 13.59
CA ILE A 65 0.64 -6.44 13.60
C ILE A 65 0.08 -7.32 12.47
N SER A 66 0.87 -7.60 11.43
CA SER A 66 0.50 -8.48 10.32
C SER A 66 0.91 -9.93 10.59
N TRP A 67 0.55 -10.85 9.70
CA TRP A 67 1.06 -12.22 9.77
C TRP A 67 2.56 -12.26 9.48
N LYS A 68 3.31 -13.11 10.21
CA LYS A 68 4.76 -13.27 9.99
C LYS A 68 5.08 -13.71 8.55
N SER A 69 4.27 -14.61 7.99
CA SER A 69 4.40 -15.06 6.59
C SER A 69 4.21 -13.92 5.58
N ASP A 70 3.36 -12.94 5.89
CA ASP A 70 3.16 -11.79 5.02
C ASP A 70 4.43 -10.92 4.97
N ARG A 71 5.06 -10.70 6.12
CA ARG A 71 6.32 -9.94 6.24
C ARG A 71 7.54 -10.66 5.67
N ASP A 72 7.58 -11.99 5.78
CA ASP A 72 8.77 -12.78 5.43
C ASP A 72 8.74 -13.32 3.99
N HIS A 73 7.56 -13.53 3.41
CA HIS A 73 7.43 -14.27 2.14
C HIS A 73 6.50 -13.64 1.11
N LYS A 74 5.47 -12.90 1.53
CA LYS A 74 4.42 -12.41 0.60
C LYS A 74 4.72 -11.03 0.04
N PHE A 75 5.19 -10.12 0.88
CA PHE A 75 5.48 -8.74 0.51
C PHE A 75 6.99 -8.50 0.45
N GLY A 76 7.45 -7.98 -0.68
CA GLY A 76 8.88 -7.80 -0.95
C GLY A 76 9.46 -6.62 -0.16
N LYS A 77 10.60 -6.84 0.51
CA LYS A 77 11.31 -5.80 1.26
C LYS A 77 11.96 -4.72 0.38
N ASP A 78 11.94 -4.93 -0.95
CA ASP A 78 12.51 -4.05 -1.97
C ASP A 78 11.44 -3.41 -2.88
N VAL A 79 10.16 -3.55 -2.54
CA VAL A 79 9.03 -2.99 -3.30
C VAL A 79 8.62 -1.65 -2.70
N TYR A 80 9.18 -0.57 -3.23
CA TYR A 80 8.88 0.79 -2.75
C TYR A 80 7.72 1.41 -3.53
N PRO A 81 6.87 2.22 -2.88
CA PRO A 81 5.82 2.98 -3.55
C PRO A 81 6.37 3.87 -4.67
N LYS A 82 5.66 3.94 -5.79
CA LYS A 82 6.00 4.77 -6.96
C LYS A 82 4.74 5.24 -7.67
N ASN A 83 4.76 6.48 -8.14
CA ASN A 83 3.66 7.08 -8.92
C ASN A 83 2.29 7.03 -8.22
N PHE A 84 2.25 6.81 -6.90
CA PHE A 84 1.03 6.52 -6.16
C PHE A 84 0.28 7.81 -5.83
N GLN A 85 -0.95 7.96 -6.33
CA GLN A 85 -1.79 9.15 -6.13
C GLN A 85 -1.13 10.49 -6.56
N ASN A 86 -0.32 10.47 -7.62
CA ASN A 86 0.33 11.67 -8.17
C ASN A 86 -0.54 12.50 -9.13
N GLY A 87 -1.79 12.08 -9.37
CA GLY A 87 -2.75 12.75 -10.25
C GLY A 87 -3.77 13.61 -9.51
N GLY A 88 -4.83 14.03 -10.22
CA GLY A 88 -5.93 14.80 -9.62
C GLY A 88 -6.90 13.99 -8.77
N LEU A 89 -6.95 12.66 -8.96
CA LEU A 89 -7.75 11.76 -8.14
C LEU A 89 -6.90 11.25 -6.97
N ILE A 90 -7.45 11.41 -5.76
CA ILE A 90 -6.88 10.90 -4.51
C ILE A 90 -7.94 10.00 -3.89
N GLY A 91 -7.56 8.78 -3.54
CA GLY A 91 -8.42 7.82 -2.87
C GLY A 91 -8.25 7.92 -1.35
N GLY A 92 -7.51 6.95 -0.80
CA GLY A 92 -7.19 6.86 0.61
C GLY A 92 -5.88 7.56 1.00
N ALA A 93 -5.19 6.96 1.97
CA ALA A 93 -3.92 7.46 2.51
C ALA A 93 -2.80 7.53 1.46
N LYS A 94 -1.86 8.45 1.69
CA LYS A 94 -0.61 8.53 0.92
C LYS A 94 0.42 7.54 1.46
N LEU A 95 1.24 7.01 0.56
CA LEU A 95 2.34 6.12 0.91
C LEU A 95 3.66 6.89 1.01
N ASN A 96 4.56 6.40 1.87
CA ASN A 96 5.90 6.94 2.01
C ASN A 96 6.85 6.20 1.05
N GLU A 97 7.39 6.91 0.06
CA GLU A 97 8.29 6.34 -0.97
C GLU A 97 9.62 5.84 -0.42
N SER A 98 9.96 6.16 0.84
CA SER A 98 11.18 5.69 1.52
C SER A 98 10.98 4.41 2.33
N ILE A 99 9.76 3.86 2.37
CA ILE A 99 9.41 2.66 3.13
C ILE A 99 8.77 1.64 2.17
N PRO A 100 9.25 0.38 2.13
CA PRO A 100 8.65 -0.68 1.32
C PRO A 100 7.35 -1.22 1.95
#